data_AF-A0A7S4P4L4-F1
#
_entry.id   AF-A0A7S4P4L4-F1
#
_cell.length_a   1.000
_cell.length_b   1.000
_cell.length_c   1.000
_cell.angle_alpha   90.00
_cell.angle_beta   90.00
_cell.angle_gamma   90.00
#
_symmetry.space_group_name_H-M   'P 1'
#
loop_
_entity.id
_entity.type
_entity.pdbx_description
1 polymer ?
#
loop_
_entity_poly.entity_id
_entity_poly.type
_entity_poly.pdbx_seq_one_letter_code
_entity_poly.pdbx_strand_id
1 'polypeptide(L)'
;KTSLLQQCFICGACLCVSTISWIMNALKHGTRSFFSPSCFKGMQLATQLSSRSSFYTRAPSQQFAPRAFLSSFATADICDSYGLDVSKISSDHGVKVIDPSLNFKNFGGQSEFCGSIVTIKAYESNPLVRATLQEDGNGRVLVVDAGGSTRCAMLGGNLAEIGEKNGWAGIVVYGCIRDSKEISNICIGVKALNTHPVKSHKDEKGVRDVPLHFGGVTIRPGDYMYSDSDGILIMPGPVK
;
A
#
# COMPACT_ATOMS: atom_id res chain seq x y z
N LYS A 1 40.93 50.40 -25.25
CA LYS A 1 39.78 50.83 -26.07
C LYS A 1 38.59 49.96 -25.68
N THR A 2 37.72 50.55 -24.85
CA THR A 2 36.26 50.41 -24.82
C THR A 2 35.54 49.32 -25.63
N SER A 3 34.47 48.80 -24.99
CA SER A 3 33.22 48.23 -25.55
C SER A 3 33.27 46.72 -25.90
N LEU A 4 32.35 45.83 -25.53
CA LEU A 4 30.96 45.96 -25.09
C LEU A 4 30.58 44.90 -24.03
N LEU A 5 29.93 45.39 -22.97
CA LEU A 5 28.89 44.67 -22.24
C LEU A 5 27.67 44.56 -23.17
N GLN A 6 27.07 43.37 -23.32
CA GLN A 6 25.62 43.17 -23.15
C GLN A 6 25.18 41.72 -23.35
N GLN A 7 24.38 41.28 -22.36
CA GLN A 7 23.24 40.39 -22.50
C GLN A 7 23.48 38.90 -22.79
N CYS A 8 23.45 38.11 -21.71
CA CYS A 8 22.40 37.09 -21.58
C CYS A 8 22.07 36.89 -20.09
N PHE A 9 21.05 37.61 -19.66
CA PHE A 9 20.24 37.27 -18.49
C PHE A 9 19.33 36.09 -18.88
N ILE A 10 19.05 35.22 -17.92
CA ILE A 10 18.01 34.16 -17.94
C ILE A 10 18.39 32.87 -18.67
N CYS A 11 18.89 31.88 -17.92
CA CYS A 11 18.23 30.57 -17.80
C CYS A 11 18.81 29.78 -16.61
N GLY A 12 17.92 29.18 -15.83
CA GLY A 12 18.20 28.44 -14.60
C GLY A 12 19.21 27.31 -14.79
N ALA A 13 20.04 27.16 -13.75
CA ALA A 13 21.14 26.23 -13.66
C ALA A 13 20.73 24.78 -13.93
N CYS A 14 21.16 24.26 -15.08
CA CYS A 14 21.54 22.86 -15.25
C CYS A 14 23.06 22.79 -15.12
N LEU A 15 23.58 22.94 -13.89
CA LEU A 15 25.01 22.72 -13.62
C LEU A 15 25.20 21.24 -13.30
N CYS A 16 25.83 20.54 -14.24
CA CYS A 16 26.16 19.12 -14.17
C CYS A 16 27.01 18.80 -12.92
N VAL A 17 26.71 17.67 -12.27
CA VAL A 17 27.33 17.21 -11.01
C VAL A 17 28.86 17.04 -11.11
N SER A 18 29.39 16.86 -12.32
CA SER A 18 30.83 16.77 -12.61
C SER A 18 31.59 18.08 -12.32
N THR A 19 30.95 19.24 -12.49
CA THR A 19 31.57 20.56 -12.29
C THR A 19 31.78 20.91 -10.81
N ILE A 20 30.89 20.43 -9.92
CA ILE A 20 30.96 20.69 -8.48
C ILE A 20 32.09 19.87 -7.83
N SER A 21 32.29 18.63 -8.28
CA SER A 21 33.35 17.75 -7.79
C SER A 21 34.74 18.30 -8.12
N TRP A 22 34.92 18.90 -9.30
CA TRP A 22 36.18 19.55 -9.69
C TRP A 22 36.52 20.77 -8.83
N ILE A 23 35.53 21.64 -8.56
CA ILE A 23 35.71 22.84 -7.72
C ILE A 23 36.06 22.44 -6.28
N MET A 24 35.43 21.40 -5.74
CA MET A 24 35.73 20.91 -4.40
C MET A 24 37.12 20.26 -4.29
N ASN A 25 37.62 19.64 -5.38
CA ASN A 25 38.95 19.05 -5.40
C ASN A 25 40.06 20.10 -5.57
N ALA A 26 39.80 21.18 -6.31
CA ALA A 26 40.71 22.32 -6.44
C ALA A 26 40.91 23.07 -5.11
N LEU A 27 39.89 23.12 -4.25
CA LEU A 27 39.99 23.73 -2.91
C LEU A 27 40.80 22.89 -1.91
N LYS A 28 40.98 21.58 -2.14
CA LYS A 28 41.76 20.70 -1.26
C LYS A 28 43.28 20.77 -1.47
N HIS A 29 43.76 21.29 -2.61
CA HIS A 29 45.18 21.31 -2.96
C HIS A 29 45.86 22.70 -2.89
N GLY A 30 45.21 23.68 -2.25
CA GLY A 30 45.94 24.80 -1.63
C GLY A 30 46.72 25.73 -2.56
N THR A 31 46.20 26.08 -3.73
CA THR A 31 46.75 27.20 -4.53
C THR A 31 46.05 28.50 -4.16
N ARG A 32 46.66 29.26 -3.23
CA ARG A 32 46.32 30.65 -2.94
C ARG A 32 46.85 31.54 -4.06
N SER A 33 45.99 32.10 -4.89
CA SER A 33 46.15 33.45 -5.46
C SER A 33 44.95 33.78 -6.35
N PHE A 34 44.57 35.05 -6.34
CA PHE A 34 43.50 35.67 -7.12
C PHE A 34 42.07 35.48 -6.62
N PHE A 35 41.68 36.15 -5.53
CA PHE A 35 40.35 36.77 -5.44
C PHE A 35 40.37 38.01 -4.53
N SER A 36 39.67 39.06 -4.97
CA SER A 36 39.55 40.39 -4.33
C SER A 36 38.70 40.34 -3.04
N PRO A 37 38.95 41.22 -2.03
CA PRO A 37 38.28 41.19 -0.72
C PRO A 37 36.77 41.44 -0.71
N SER A 38 36.15 41.78 -1.84
CA SER A 38 34.70 42.07 -1.92
C SER A 38 33.80 40.84 -2.05
N CYS A 39 34.36 39.64 -2.31
CA CYS A 39 33.56 38.43 -2.51
C CYS A 39 33.26 37.65 -1.20
N PHE A 40 33.94 37.98 -0.09
CA PHE A 40 33.80 37.25 1.18
C PHE A 40 32.58 37.68 2.02
N LYS A 41 31.99 38.86 1.75
CA LYS A 41 30.81 39.35 2.51
C LYS A 41 29.46 38.82 2.00
N GLY A 42 29.40 38.24 0.81
CA GLY A 42 28.17 37.63 0.28
C GLY A 42 27.88 36.22 0.81
N MET A 43 28.92 35.50 1.29
CA MET A 43 28.80 34.09 1.67
C MET A 43 28.45 33.86 3.16
N GLN A 44 28.45 34.89 4.00
CA GLN A 44 28.09 34.77 5.42
C GLN A 44 26.62 35.08 5.75
N LEU A 45 25.82 35.57 4.78
CA LEU A 45 24.38 35.78 4.96
C LEU A 45 23.51 34.61 4.48
N ALA A 46 24.07 33.66 3.72
CA ALA A 46 23.34 32.48 3.23
C ALA A 46 23.31 31.31 4.23
N THR A 47 24.09 31.38 5.32
CA THR A 47 24.28 30.26 6.27
C THR A 47 23.43 30.37 7.55
N GLN A 48 22.59 31.40 7.69
CA GLN A 48 21.71 31.57 8.86
C GLN A 48 20.19 31.42 8.56
N LEU A 49 19.80 31.09 7.33
CA LEU A 49 18.39 30.89 6.96
C LEU A 49 18.04 29.44 6.58
N SER A 50 18.88 28.45 6.94
CA SER A 50 18.62 27.03 6.69
C SER A 50 18.04 26.25 7.89
N SER A 51 17.72 26.90 9.01
CA SER A 51 17.28 26.21 10.23
C SER A 51 15.76 26.07 10.41
N ARG A 52 14.92 26.51 9.46
CA ARG A 52 13.46 26.34 9.54
C ARG A 52 12.77 26.15 8.19
N SER A 53 12.93 24.96 7.62
CA SER A 53 11.97 24.39 6.65
C SER A 53 12.51 23.06 6.14
N SER A 54 12.41 22.00 6.94
CA SER A 54 12.49 20.64 6.42
C SER A 54 11.13 20.32 5.75
N PHE A 55 10.86 21.03 4.65
CA PHE A 55 9.90 20.56 3.66
C PHE A 55 10.63 19.48 2.87
N TYR A 56 10.24 18.24 3.11
CA TYR A 56 10.63 17.08 2.31
C TYR A 56 10.21 17.32 0.85
N THR A 57 11.09 17.90 0.04
CA THR A 57 11.04 17.69 -1.42
C THR A 57 11.60 16.30 -1.68
N ARG A 58 10.74 15.28 -1.57
CA ARG A 58 11.01 13.95 -2.11
C ARG A 58 11.21 14.11 -3.62
N ALA A 59 12.38 13.70 -4.11
CA ALA A 59 12.59 13.44 -5.53
C ALA A 59 11.50 12.46 -6.02
N PRO A 60 10.98 12.62 -7.25
CA PRO A 60 10.00 11.68 -7.78
C PRO A 60 10.73 10.35 -8.00
N SER A 61 10.51 9.42 -7.08
CA SER A 61 10.89 8.02 -7.26
C SER A 61 10.13 7.50 -8.47
N GLN A 62 10.90 7.15 -9.50
CA GLN A 62 10.63 6.13 -10.51
C GLN A 62 9.16 5.69 -10.55
N GLN A 63 8.40 6.36 -11.41
CA GLN A 63 7.41 5.79 -12.32
C GLN A 63 7.08 4.31 -12.01
N PHE A 64 6.20 4.09 -11.02
CA PHE A 64 5.51 2.81 -10.89
C PHE A 64 4.61 2.69 -12.12
N ALA A 65 5.08 1.92 -13.11
CA ALA A 65 4.24 1.50 -14.21
C ALA A 65 3.01 0.77 -13.62
N PRO A 66 1.78 1.03 -14.10
CA PRO A 66 0.63 0.24 -13.71
C PRO A 66 0.91 -1.18 -14.17
N ARG A 67 1.16 -2.08 -13.21
CA ARG A 67 1.36 -3.49 -13.48
C ARG A 67 0.05 -3.99 -14.08
N ALA A 68 0.09 -4.32 -15.37
CA ALA A 68 -1.05 -4.83 -16.12
C ALA A 68 -1.63 -6.07 -15.42
N PHE A 69 -2.74 -5.86 -14.74
CA PHE A 69 -3.67 -6.85 -14.21
C PHE A 69 -5.01 -6.10 -14.35
N LEU A 70 -5.91 -6.42 -15.26
CA LEU A 70 -6.75 -7.61 -15.26
C LEU A 70 -7.70 -7.54 -16.47
N SER A 71 -8.13 -8.70 -16.96
CA SER A 71 -9.50 -8.82 -17.46
C SER A 71 -10.44 -8.25 -16.38
N SER A 72 -11.07 -7.11 -16.64
CA SER A 72 -12.06 -6.53 -15.72
C SER A 72 -13.05 -7.63 -15.34
N PHE A 73 -13.14 -7.95 -14.05
CA PHE A 73 -14.09 -8.90 -13.51
C PHE A 73 -15.15 -8.12 -12.73
N ALA A 74 -16.39 -8.58 -12.76
CA ALA A 74 -17.43 -8.13 -11.86
C ALA A 74 -17.97 -9.36 -11.12
N THR A 75 -18.19 -9.25 -9.81
CA THR A 75 -18.74 -10.37 -9.03
C THR A 75 -20.15 -10.74 -9.50
N ALA A 76 -20.94 -9.77 -9.96
CA ALA A 76 -22.23 -10.00 -10.59
C ALA A 76 -22.10 -10.87 -11.86
N ASP A 77 -21.18 -10.53 -12.77
CA ASP A 77 -20.94 -11.30 -14.00
C ASP A 77 -20.46 -12.73 -13.70
N ILE A 78 -19.63 -12.90 -12.66
CA ILE A 78 -19.22 -14.23 -12.18
C ILE A 78 -20.43 -15.01 -11.67
N CYS A 79 -21.34 -14.38 -10.92
CA CYS A 79 -22.57 -15.06 -10.47
C CYS A 79 -23.44 -15.50 -11.67
N ASP A 80 -23.66 -14.60 -12.63
CA ASP A 80 -24.51 -14.86 -13.80
C ASP A 80 -23.92 -15.96 -14.70
N SER A 81 -22.60 -15.94 -14.95
CA SER A 81 -21.92 -16.94 -15.79
C SER A 81 -21.95 -18.35 -15.19
N TYR A 82 -22.00 -18.46 -13.87
CA TYR A 82 -22.17 -19.75 -13.16
C TYR A 82 -23.65 -20.08 -12.89
N GLY A 83 -24.59 -19.24 -13.33
CA GLY A 83 -26.02 -19.44 -13.18
C GLY A 83 -26.47 -19.49 -11.71
N LEU A 84 -25.80 -18.72 -10.85
CA LEU A 84 -26.17 -18.59 -9.44
C LEU A 84 -27.49 -17.82 -9.33
N ASP A 85 -28.42 -18.41 -8.59
CA ASP A 85 -29.69 -17.78 -8.21
C ASP A 85 -29.93 -18.00 -6.70
N VAL A 86 -30.99 -17.39 -6.16
CA VAL A 86 -31.32 -17.44 -4.72
C VAL A 86 -31.46 -18.88 -4.20
N SER A 87 -31.91 -19.82 -5.03
CA SER A 87 -32.04 -21.22 -4.65
C SER A 87 -30.70 -21.96 -4.59
N LYS A 88 -29.67 -21.43 -5.26
CA LYS A 88 -28.34 -22.05 -5.41
C LYS A 88 -27.26 -21.44 -4.54
N ILE A 89 -27.52 -20.35 -3.80
CA ILE A 89 -26.54 -19.69 -2.92
C ILE A 89 -25.90 -20.68 -1.92
N SER A 90 -26.65 -21.67 -1.45
CA SER A 90 -26.18 -22.71 -0.52
C SER A 90 -25.76 -24.03 -1.19
N SER A 91 -25.83 -24.11 -2.52
CA SER A 91 -25.57 -25.33 -3.29
C SER A 91 -24.11 -25.37 -3.78
N ASP A 92 -23.51 -26.56 -3.87
CA ASP A 92 -22.09 -26.80 -4.17
C ASP A 92 -21.72 -26.59 -5.66
N HIS A 93 -22.06 -25.42 -6.22
CA HIS A 93 -21.73 -25.04 -7.60
C HIS A 93 -20.31 -24.48 -7.73
N GLY A 94 -19.49 -24.58 -6.67
CA GLY A 94 -18.12 -24.08 -6.64
C GLY A 94 -17.99 -22.56 -6.45
N VAL A 95 -19.07 -21.78 -6.48
CA VAL A 95 -19.05 -20.33 -6.17
C VAL A 95 -19.78 -20.09 -4.87
N LYS A 96 -19.11 -19.50 -3.89
CA LYS A 96 -19.67 -19.17 -2.57
C LYS A 96 -19.70 -17.66 -2.40
N VAL A 97 -20.85 -17.13 -1.99
CA VAL A 97 -21.02 -15.69 -1.71
C VAL A 97 -20.90 -15.46 -0.21
N ILE A 98 -20.03 -14.53 0.22
CA ILE A 98 -19.99 -14.12 1.63
C ILE A 98 -21.29 -13.38 1.97
N ASP A 99 -21.93 -13.76 3.08
CA ASP A 99 -23.17 -13.16 3.54
C ASP A 99 -23.04 -11.62 3.66
N PRO A 100 -23.86 -10.84 2.92
CA PRO A 100 -23.82 -9.38 2.95
C PRO A 100 -24.20 -8.80 4.32
N SER A 101 -24.84 -9.56 5.22
CA SER A 101 -25.15 -9.12 6.59
C SER A 101 -23.92 -8.74 7.40
N LEU A 102 -22.74 -9.25 7.03
CA LEU A 102 -21.46 -8.86 7.64
C LEU A 102 -21.04 -7.42 7.29
N ASN A 103 -21.60 -6.82 6.23
CA ASN A 103 -21.38 -5.42 5.85
C ASN A 103 -19.89 -5.02 5.77
N PHE A 104 -19.09 -5.79 5.02
CA PHE A 104 -17.69 -5.46 4.77
C PHE A 104 -17.56 -4.11 4.04
N LYS A 105 -16.92 -3.14 4.69
CA LYS A 105 -16.65 -1.82 4.13
C LYS A 105 -15.34 -1.83 3.39
N ASN A 106 -15.28 -1.09 2.27
CA ASN A 106 -14.02 -0.83 1.58
C ASN A 106 -13.25 0.30 2.29
N PHE A 107 -11.97 0.06 2.54
CA PHE A 107 -11.04 0.99 3.15
C PHE A 107 -9.77 1.20 2.32
N GLY A 108 -9.47 0.31 1.38
CA GLY A 108 -8.27 0.38 0.54
C GLY A 108 -8.45 1.36 -0.61
N GLY A 109 -7.33 1.80 -1.20
CA GLY A 109 -7.36 2.61 -2.42
C GLY A 109 -7.79 1.84 -3.67
N GLN A 110 -7.82 0.49 -3.60
CA GLN A 110 -8.40 -0.37 -4.63
C GLN A 110 -9.74 -0.93 -4.14
N SER A 111 -10.84 -0.62 -4.85
CA SER A 111 -12.16 -1.16 -4.57
C SER A 111 -12.37 -2.59 -5.08
N GLU A 112 -11.60 -2.96 -6.10
CA GLU A 112 -11.67 -4.24 -6.79
C GLU A 112 -10.33 -4.96 -6.65
N PHE A 113 -10.36 -6.21 -6.21
CA PHE A 113 -9.18 -7.05 -6.10
C PHE A 113 -9.56 -8.53 -6.09
N CYS A 114 -8.64 -9.36 -6.57
CA CYS A 114 -8.80 -10.80 -6.57
C CYS A 114 -7.45 -11.49 -6.36
N GLY A 115 -7.47 -12.76 -5.95
CA GLY A 115 -6.25 -13.54 -5.76
C GLY A 115 -6.45 -14.83 -4.98
N SER A 116 -5.42 -15.67 -4.97
CA SER A 116 -5.40 -16.87 -4.12
C SER A 116 -5.29 -16.47 -2.65
N ILE A 117 -6.02 -17.18 -1.80
CA ILE A 117 -6.25 -16.84 -0.40
C ILE A 117 -5.16 -17.44 0.49
N VAL A 118 -4.62 -16.60 1.37
CA VAL A 118 -3.88 -17.01 2.57
C VAL A 118 -4.76 -16.71 3.77
N THR A 119 -4.91 -17.66 4.70
CA THR A 119 -5.79 -17.50 5.85
C THR A 119 -5.02 -17.35 7.15
N ILE A 120 -5.53 -16.51 8.04
CA ILE A 120 -5.08 -16.39 9.42
C ILE A 120 -6.31 -16.36 10.32
N LYS A 121 -6.31 -17.20 11.36
CA LYS A 121 -7.24 -17.10 12.48
C LYS A 121 -6.50 -16.57 13.69
N ALA A 122 -6.82 -15.35 14.13
CA ALA A 122 -6.15 -14.72 15.26
C ALA A 122 -7.11 -13.79 16.01
N TYR A 123 -7.35 -14.05 17.29
CA TYR A 123 -8.23 -13.23 18.09
C TYR A 123 -7.45 -12.12 18.78
N GLU A 124 -7.72 -10.87 18.39
CA GLU A 124 -7.19 -9.65 19.02
C GLU A 124 -5.67 -9.56 19.14
N SER A 125 -4.96 -10.27 18.26
CA SER A 125 -3.51 -10.22 18.15
C SER A 125 -3.06 -10.28 16.69
N ASN A 126 -2.11 -9.42 16.32
CA ASN A 126 -1.68 -9.25 14.93
C ASN A 126 -0.18 -9.49 14.61
N PRO A 127 0.70 -10.03 15.49
CA PRO A 127 2.07 -10.39 15.07
C PRO A 127 2.11 -11.31 13.86
N LEU A 128 1.24 -12.32 13.80
CA LEU A 128 1.17 -13.25 12.67
C LEU A 128 0.70 -12.57 11.39
N VAL A 129 -0.28 -11.65 11.48
CA VAL A 129 -0.73 -10.82 10.34
C VAL A 129 0.42 -10.00 9.78
N ARG A 130 1.20 -9.37 10.66
CA ARG A 130 2.39 -8.60 10.25
C ARG A 130 3.43 -9.49 9.57
N ALA A 131 3.76 -10.64 10.17
CA ALA A 131 4.76 -11.55 9.62
C ALA A 131 4.36 -12.06 8.23
N THR A 132 3.09 -12.42 8.03
CA THR A 132 2.59 -12.86 6.73
C THR A 132 2.60 -11.74 5.69
N LEU A 133 2.22 -10.50 6.05
CA LEU A 133 2.29 -9.38 5.11
C LEU A 133 3.73 -9.03 4.72
N GLN A 134 4.73 -9.39 5.53
CA GLN A 134 6.15 -9.20 5.21
C GLN A 134 6.67 -10.18 4.14
N GLU A 135 5.95 -11.25 3.86
CA GLU A 135 6.25 -12.20 2.78
C GLU A 135 5.80 -11.66 1.42
N ASP A 136 6.34 -12.22 0.34
CA ASP A 136 5.93 -11.91 -1.03
C ASP A 136 4.45 -12.24 -1.24
N GLY A 137 3.65 -11.21 -1.53
CA GLY A 137 2.22 -11.32 -1.76
C GLY A 137 1.91 -12.07 -3.04
N ASN A 138 2.66 -11.85 -4.12
CA ASN A 138 2.43 -12.48 -5.44
C ASN A 138 0.97 -12.36 -5.94
N GLY A 139 0.32 -11.22 -5.66
CA GLY A 139 -1.10 -11.01 -6.01
C GLY A 139 -2.08 -11.84 -5.18
N ARG A 140 -1.64 -12.44 -4.06
CA ARG A 140 -2.52 -13.16 -3.13
C ARG A 140 -3.36 -12.18 -2.30
N VAL A 141 -4.42 -12.72 -1.71
CA VAL A 141 -5.30 -12.02 -0.78
C VAL A 141 -5.13 -12.60 0.63
N LEU A 142 -4.87 -11.76 1.61
CA LEU A 142 -4.80 -12.16 3.01
C LEU A 142 -6.18 -12.07 3.65
N VAL A 143 -6.68 -13.17 4.20
CA VAL A 143 -7.97 -13.22 4.90
C VAL A 143 -7.72 -13.50 6.39
N VAL A 144 -8.16 -12.58 7.24
CA VAL A 144 -7.96 -12.63 8.69
C VAL A 144 -9.29 -12.80 9.39
N ASP A 145 -9.48 -13.95 10.05
CA ASP A 145 -10.55 -14.18 11.01
C ASP A 145 -10.13 -13.68 12.40
N ALA A 146 -10.68 -12.53 12.81
CA ALA A 146 -10.50 -11.96 14.14
C ALA A 146 -11.71 -12.18 15.05
N GLY A 147 -12.56 -13.16 14.72
CA GLY A 147 -13.80 -13.45 15.44
C GLY A 147 -14.83 -12.34 15.36
N GLY A 148 -14.71 -11.40 14.41
CA GLY A 148 -15.58 -10.24 14.31
C GLY A 148 -15.42 -9.26 15.47
N SER A 149 -14.29 -9.32 16.20
CA SER A 149 -14.07 -8.44 17.35
C SER A 149 -14.07 -6.96 16.94
N THR A 150 -14.86 -6.19 17.68
CA THR A 150 -14.93 -4.72 17.56
C THR A 150 -14.10 -4.01 18.63
N ARG A 151 -13.36 -4.75 19.48
CA ARG A 151 -12.64 -4.18 20.64
C ARG A 151 -11.25 -3.64 20.30
N CYS A 152 -10.67 -4.04 19.18
CA CYS A 152 -9.36 -3.59 18.73
C CYS A 152 -9.20 -3.68 17.21
N ALA A 153 -8.21 -2.98 16.67
CA ALA A 153 -7.84 -3.03 15.26
C ALA A 153 -6.75 -4.07 15.01
N MET A 154 -7.00 -4.94 14.02
CA MET A 154 -6.07 -5.98 13.57
C MET A 154 -5.11 -5.48 12.48
N LEU A 155 -5.55 -4.49 11.69
CA LEU A 155 -4.78 -3.85 10.62
C LEU A 155 -4.72 -2.33 10.86
N GLY A 156 -3.61 -1.72 10.50
CA GLY A 156 -3.42 -0.26 10.46
C GLY A 156 -2.58 0.15 9.25
N GLY A 157 -2.34 1.45 9.09
CA GLY A 157 -1.71 2.03 7.89
C GLY A 157 -0.36 1.40 7.55
N ASN A 158 0.56 1.34 8.53
CA ASN A 158 1.86 0.68 8.37
C ASN A 158 1.78 -0.77 7.86
N LEU A 159 0.77 -1.55 8.26
CA LEU A 159 0.65 -2.95 7.81
C LEU A 159 0.10 -3.00 6.39
N ALA A 160 -0.86 -2.14 6.05
CA ALA A 160 -1.36 -2.03 4.68
C ALA A 160 -0.27 -1.58 3.70
N GLU A 161 0.60 -0.64 4.09
CA GLU A 161 1.76 -0.26 3.28
C GLU A 161 2.74 -1.41 3.06
N ILE A 162 2.99 -2.23 4.09
CA ILE A 162 3.83 -3.42 3.94
C ILE A 162 3.20 -4.39 2.95
N GLY A 163 1.89 -4.62 3.04
CA GLY A 163 1.15 -5.47 2.10
C GLY A 163 1.27 -4.98 0.65
N GLU A 164 1.06 -3.68 0.42
CA GLU A 164 1.21 -3.09 -0.92
C GLU A 164 2.64 -3.25 -1.45
N LYS A 165 3.66 -2.87 -0.66
CA LYS A 165 5.08 -2.97 -1.04
C LYS A 165 5.51 -4.39 -1.39
N ASN A 166 4.92 -5.39 -0.73
CA ASN A 166 5.21 -6.79 -0.97
C ASN A 166 4.29 -7.44 -2.02
N GLY A 167 3.44 -6.65 -2.70
CA GLY A 167 2.65 -7.12 -3.84
C GLY A 167 1.46 -8.00 -3.46
N TRP A 168 0.85 -7.77 -2.29
CA TRP A 168 -0.46 -8.35 -1.96
C TRP A 168 -1.55 -7.64 -2.78
N ALA A 169 -2.51 -8.41 -3.30
CA ALA A 169 -3.65 -7.84 -4.03
C ALA A 169 -4.67 -7.20 -3.07
N GLY A 170 -4.87 -7.81 -1.90
CA GLY A 170 -5.77 -7.26 -0.91
C GLY A 170 -5.71 -7.95 0.45
N ILE A 171 -6.39 -7.33 1.42
CA ILE A 171 -6.50 -7.78 2.81
C ILE A 171 -7.98 -7.71 3.22
N VAL A 172 -8.54 -8.83 3.65
CA VAL A 172 -9.90 -8.91 4.19
C VAL A 172 -9.83 -9.28 5.67
N VAL A 173 -10.41 -8.44 6.52
CA VAL A 173 -10.38 -8.60 7.98
C VAL A 173 -11.79 -8.77 8.52
N TYR A 174 -12.13 -9.97 8.98
CA TYR A 174 -13.32 -10.21 9.78
C TYR A 174 -13.12 -9.68 11.21
N GLY A 175 -13.15 -8.35 11.32
CA GLY A 175 -12.88 -7.57 12.53
C GLY A 175 -12.71 -6.08 12.19
N CYS A 176 -12.07 -5.33 13.09
CA CYS A 176 -11.82 -3.91 12.91
C CYS A 176 -10.40 -3.58 12.40
N ILE A 177 -10.28 -2.40 11.78
CA ILE A 177 -9.00 -1.80 11.37
C ILE A 177 -8.85 -0.39 11.97
N ARG A 178 -7.71 0.26 11.73
CA ARG A 178 -7.49 1.67 12.09
C ARG A 178 -6.71 2.39 11.00
N ASP A 179 -6.52 3.70 11.17
CA ASP A 179 -5.83 4.54 10.20
C ASP A 179 -6.51 4.52 8.83
N SER A 180 -7.85 4.42 8.80
CA SER A 180 -8.65 4.24 7.57
C SER A 180 -8.40 5.31 6.51
N LYS A 181 -8.19 6.57 6.92
CA LYS A 181 -7.83 7.67 6.02
C LYS A 181 -6.45 7.48 5.36
N GLU A 182 -5.51 6.87 6.06
CA GLU A 182 -4.20 6.54 5.49
C GLU A 182 -4.35 5.39 4.51
N ILE A 183 -5.04 4.32 4.93
CA ILE A 183 -5.28 3.11 4.12
C ILE A 183 -6.00 3.41 2.81
N SER A 184 -6.93 4.38 2.80
CA SER A 184 -7.67 4.76 1.58
C SER A 184 -6.80 5.36 0.48
N ASN A 185 -5.55 5.74 0.79
CA ASN A 185 -4.60 6.27 -0.19
C ASN A 185 -3.54 5.23 -0.63
N ILE A 186 -3.62 4.00 -0.12
CA ILE A 186 -2.67 2.92 -0.44
C ILE A 186 -3.25 2.08 -1.59
N CYS A 187 -2.45 1.76 -2.60
CA CYS A 187 -2.90 1.04 -3.79
C CYS A 187 -3.06 -0.48 -3.56
N ILE A 188 -3.83 -0.84 -2.54
CA ILE A 188 -4.16 -2.23 -2.15
C ILE A 188 -5.64 -2.34 -1.80
N GLY A 189 -6.24 -3.50 -2.03
CA GLY A 189 -7.59 -3.80 -1.58
C GLY A 189 -7.64 -3.99 -0.07
N VAL A 190 -8.55 -3.30 0.63
CA VAL A 190 -8.78 -3.55 2.07
C VAL A 190 -10.26 -3.56 2.37
N LYS A 191 -10.77 -4.69 2.88
CA LYS A 191 -12.14 -4.80 3.40
C LYS A 191 -12.14 -5.20 4.87
N ALA A 192 -12.98 -4.56 5.68
CA ALA A 192 -13.16 -4.91 7.09
C ALA A 192 -14.56 -4.55 7.59
N LEU A 193 -14.94 -5.01 8.79
CA LEU A 193 -16.27 -4.73 9.35
C LEU A 193 -16.41 -3.26 9.80
N ASN A 194 -15.38 -2.75 10.48
CA ASN A 194 -15.42 -1.39 11.01
C ASN A 194 -14.03 -0.83 11.34
N THR A 195 -13.99 0.38 11.89
CA THR A 195 -12.77 0.98 12.44
C THR A 195 -12.77 0.98 13.96
N HIS A 196 -11.61 0.78 14.59
CA HIS A 196 -11.43 0.92 16.03
C HIS A 196 -10.03 1.50 16.35
N PRO A 197 -9.89 2.56 17.16
CA PRO A 197 -8.61 3.24 17.34
C PRO A 197 -7.57 2.43 18.16
N VAL A 198 -8.03 1.55 19.05
CA VAL A 198 -7.16 0.75 19.92
C VAL A 198 -6.44 -0.34 19.15
N LYS A 199 -5.11 -0.45 19.33
CA LYS A 199 -4.28 -1.52 18.75
C LYS A 199 -4.60 -2.89 19.36
N SER A 200 -4.47 -3.95 18.57
CA SER A 200 -4.46 -5.32 19.07
C SER A 200 -3.29 -5.60 20.03
N HIS A 201 -3.37 -6.73 20.73
CA HIS A 201 -2.23 -7.28 21.47
C HIS A 201 -1.09 -7.66 20.52
N LYS A 202 0.10 -7.84 21.11
CA LYS A 202 1.33 -8.22 20.40
C LYS A 202 1.85 -9.59 20.81
N ASP A 203 0.99 -10.41 21.42
CA ASP A 203 1.34 -11.79 21.77
C ASP A 203 1.30 -12.64 20.50
N GLU A 204 2.22 -13.57 20.31
CA GLU A 204 2.18 -14.49 19.16
C GLU A 204 1.06 -15.52 19.33
N LYS A 205 -0.17 -15.08 19.06
CA LYS A 205 -1.40 -15.87 19.10
C LYS A 205 -2.04 -15.86 17.74
N GLY A 206 -2.38 -17.04 17.25
CA GLY A 206 -3.06 -17.23 15.97
C GLY A 206 -2.57 -18.47 15.25
N VAL A 207 -3.33 -18.89 14.24
CA VAL A 207 -2.99 -20.04 13.40
C VAL A 207 -3.14 -19.61 11.95
N ARG A 208 -2.13 -19.93 11.14
CA ARG A 208 -2.10 -19.67 9.71
C ARG A 208 -2.56 -20.90 8.94
N ASP A 209 -3.05 -20.70 7.73
CA ASP A 209 -3.36 -21.74 6.74
C ASP A 209 -4.38 -22.76 7.27
N VAL A 210 -5.36 -22.25 8.03
CA VAL A 210 -6.52 -23.01 8.53
C VAL A 210 -7.80 -22.58 7.83
N PRO A 211 -8.79 -23.47 7.66
CA PRO A 211 -10.11 -23.07 7.21
C PRO A 211 -10.73 -22.02 8.14
N LEU A 212 -11.34 -20.99 7.54
CA LEU A 212 -12.08 -19.94 8.24
C LEU A 212 -13.58 -20.13 8.01
N HIS A 213 -14.38 -19.82 9.03
CA HIS A 213 -15.83 -20.02 9.02
C HIS A 213 -16.55 -18.73 9.42
N PHE A 214 -16.86 -17.88 8.45
CA PHE A 214 -17.65 -16.68 8.65
C PHE A 214 -18.42 -16.34 7.38
N GLY A 215 -19.47 -15.53 7.52
CA GLY A 215 -20.28 -15.06 6.40
C GLY A 215 -20.99 -16.20 5.66
N GLY A 216 -21.45 -17.21 6.38
CA GLY A 216 -22.16 -18.36 5.82
C GLY A 216 -21.30 -19.32 4.99
N VAL A 217 -20.00 -19.09 4.86
CA VAL A 217 -19.10 -19.87 3.98
C VAL A 217 -17.90 -20.43 4.73
N THR A 218 -17.29 -21.48 4.15
CA THR A 218 -15.96 -21.94 4.55
C THR A 218 -14.94 -21.48 3.52
N ILE A 219 -13.98 -20.70 4.00
CA ILE A 219 -12.85 -20.16 3.22
C ILE A 219 -11.62 -21.01 3.53
N ARG A 220 -11.03 -21.63 2.50
CA ARG A 220 -9.85 -22.48 2.66
C ARG A 220 -8.60 -21.75 2.16
N PRO A 221 -7.41 -22.05 2.73
CA PRO A 221 -6.16 -21.63 2.12
C PRO A 221 -6.08 -22.17 0.69
N GLY A 222 -5.65 -21.34 -0.25
CA GLY A 222 -5.53 -21.69 -1.67
C GLY A 222 -6.81 -21.48 -2.49
N ASP A 223 -7.99 -21.32 -1.87
CA ASP A 223 -9.20 -20.84 -2.57
C ASP A 223 -8.89 -19.49 -3.24
N TYR A 224 -9.70 -19.07 -4.20
CA TYR A 224 -9.57 -17.81 -4.91
C TYR A 224 -10.68 -16.86 -4.49
N MET A 225 -10.32 -15.62 -4.17
CA MET A 225 -11.26 -14.56 -3.78
C MET A 225 -11.44 -13.58 -4.92
N TYR A 226 -12.68 -13.16 -5.16
CA TYR A 226 -13.03 -12.00 -5.97
C TYR A 226 -13.80 -11.01 -5.08
N SER A 227 -13.42 -9.74 -5.12
CA SER A 227 -13.99 -8.72 -4.26
C SER A 227 -14.14 -7.41 -5.04
N ASP A 228 -15.33 -6.83 -5.01
CA ASP A 228 -15.66 -5.53 -5.61
C ASP A 228 -16.59 -4.72 -4.69
N SER A 229 -17.32 -3.73 -5.24
CA SER A 229 -18.29 -2.94 -4.49
C SER A 229 -19.51 -3.73 -4.02
N ASP A 230 -19.89 -4.78 -4.74
CA ASP A 230 -21.15 -5.49 -4.55
C ASP A 230 -21.01 -6.60 -3.52
N GLY A 231 -19.88 -7.31 -3.55
CA GLY A 231 -19.69 -8.42 -2.63
C GLY A 231 -18.29 -9.04 -2.65
N ILE A 232 -18.22 -10.21 -2.00
CA ILE A 232 -17.04 -11.06 -1.98
C ILE A 232 -17.47 -12.48 -2.36
N LEU A 233 -16.80 -13.03 -3.38
CA LEU A 233 -16.96 -14.39 -3.84
C LEU A 233 -15.74 -15.22 -3.49
N ILE A 234 -15.96 -16.50 -3.18
CA ILE A 234 -14.94 -17.51 -2.91
C ILE A 234 -15.15 -18.68 -3.85
N MET A 235 -14.08 -19.10 -4.52
CA MET A 235 -14.08 -20.21 -5.48
C MET A 235 -12.88 -21.13 -5.24
N PRO A 236 -12.93 -22.43 -5.59
CA PRO A 236 -11.78 -23.33 -5.49
C PRO A 236 -10.55 -22.95 -6.34
N GLY A 237 -10.73 -22.05 -7.32
CA GLY A 237 -9.69 -21.61 -8.22
C GLY A 237 -10.13 -20.38 -9.04
N PRO A 238 -9.23 -19.81 -9.85
CA PRO A 238 -9.57 -18.67 -10.69
C PRO A 238 -10.63 -19.05 -11.74
N VAL A 239 -11.46 -18.08 -12.10
CA VAL A 239 -12.35 -18.11 -13.26
C VAL A 239 -11.52 -18.46 -14.50
N LYS A 240 -12.05 -19.37 -15.32
CA LYS A 240 -11.38 -19.90 -16.53
C LYS A 240 -11.68 -19.06 -17.76
#